data_AF-A0A2P4YFQ6-F1
#
_entry.id   AF-A0A2P4YFQ6-F1
#
_cell.length_a   1.000
_cell.length_b   1.000
_cell.length_c   1.000
_cell.angle_alpha   90.00
_cell.angle_beta   90.00
_cell.angle_gamma   90.00
#
_symmetry.space_group_name_H-M   'P 1'
#
loop_
_entity.id
_entity.type
_entity.pdbx_description
1 polymer ?
#
loop_
_entity_poly.entity_id
_entity_poly.type
_entity_poly.pdbx_seq_one_letter_code
_entity_poly.pdbx_strand_id
1 'polypeptide(L)'
;MNLDPFAEKSDSELYEVLRKVHLSETVSSWGKGLDYEVAEKGENLSVGQRQLLCIARALIRDSKVIVMDEATANVDQESDKLIQQTMKESFGGGESTVLCIAHRIETIMDSDKILVLDAGEVVEFDSPSALLEIPTGVFRSLVGSSNNVMR
;
A
#
# COMPACT_ATOMS: atom_id res chain seq x y z
N MET A 1 -12.46 2.40 -17.61
CA MET A 1 -13.09 1.16 -17.08
C MET A 1 -12.40 0.62 -15.83
N ASN A 2 -11.09 0.31 -15.84
CA ASN A 2 -10.42 -0.23 -14.64
C ASN A 2 -10.07 0.83 -13.58
N LEU A 3 -9.55 1.99 -14.02
CA LEU A 3 -9.20 3.13 -13.15
C LEU A 3 -10.45 3.88 -12.67
N ASP A 4 -11.32 4.18 -13.63
CA ASP A 4 -12.61 4.83 -13.40
C ASP A 4 -13.70 4.02 -14.13
N PRO A 5 -14.46 3.19 -13.38
CA PRO A 5 -15.58 2.44 -13.94
C PRO A 5 -16.80 3.29 -14.30
N PHE A 6 -16.94 4.47 -13.69
CA PHE A 6 -18.10 5.34 -13.84
C PHE A 6 -17.88 6.48 -14.83
N ALA A 7 -16.66 6.63 -15.36
CA ALA A 7 -16.27 7.66 -16.33
C ALA A 7 -16.59 9.08 -15.84
N GLU A 8 -16.35 9.31 -14.55
CA GLU A 8 -16.54 10.60 -13.87
C GLU A 8 -15.35 11.55 -14.05
N LYS A 9 -14.17 11.01 -14.41
CA LYS A 9 -12.92 11.75 -14.55
C LYS A 9 -12.50 11.90 -16.01
N SER A 10 -11.92 13.06 -16.32
CA SER A 10 -11.26 13.29 -17.61
C SER A 10 -9.94 12.52 -17.73
N ASP A 11 -9.51 12.24 -18.95
CA ASP A 11 -8.20 11.60 -19.20
C ASP A 11 -7.05 12.38 -18.57
N SER A 12 -7.11 13.72 -18.58
CA SER A 12 -6.12 14.57 -17.90
C SER A 12 -6.04 14.29 -16.40
N GLU A 13 -7.18 14.17 -15.72
CA GLU A 13 -7.21 13.83 -14.29
C GLU A 13 -6.68 12.41 -14.04
N LEU A 14 -7.02 11.46 -14.91
CA LEU A 14 -6.50 10.09 -14.81
C LEU A 14 -4.98 10.04 -14.96
N TYR A 15 -4.42 10.79 -15.92
CA TYR A 15 -2.97 10.89 -16.11
C TYR A 15 -2.26 11.61 -14.96
N GLU A 16 -2.90 12.59 -14.33
CA GLU A 16 -2.36 13.21 -13.12
C GLU A 16 -2.27 12.22 -11.96
N VAL A 17 -3.31 11.42 -11.74
CA VAL A 17 -3.28 10.37 -10.72
C VAL A 17 -2.24 9.31 -11.04
N LEU A 18 -2.15 8.84 -12.29
CA LEU A 18 -1.13 7.88 -12.72
C LEU A 18 0.30 8.39 -12.52
N ARG A 19 0.51 9.70 -12.62
CA ARG A 19 1.80 10.34 -12.32
C ARG A 19 2.10 10.31 -10.82
N LYS A 20 1.10 10.60 -9.98
CA LYS A 20 1.23 10.54 -8.51
C LYS A 20 1.57 9.15 -8.00
N VAL A 21 1.10 8.11 -8.69
CA VAL A 21 1.38 6.70 -8.33
C VAL A 21 2.52 6.06 -9.11
N HIS A 22 3.34 6.86 -9.80
CA HIS A 22 4.49 6.39 -10.58
C HIS A 22 4.16 5.35 -11.68
N LEU A 23 2.92 5.31 -12.17
CA LEU A 23 2.50 4.45 -13.27
C LEU A 23 2.50 5.13 -14.63
N SER A 24 2.68 6.46 -14.71
CA SER A 24 2.59 7.20 -15.97
C SER A 24 3.56 6.71 -17.05
N GLU A 25 4.81 6.43 -16.69
CA GLU A 25 5.82 5.91 -17.63
C GLU A 25 5.49 4.47 -18.06
N THR A 26 5.08 3.64 -17.09
CA THR A 26 4.68 2.25 -17.34
C THR A 26 3.52 2.20 -18.34
N VAL A 27 2.46 2.96 -18.09
CA VAL A 27 1.29 3.06 -18.97
C VAL A 27 1.66 3.59 -20.36
N SER A 28 2.57 4.55 -20.43
CA SER A 28 3.05 5.11 -21.71
C SER A 28 3.85 4.08 -22.51
N SER A 29 4.65 3.24 -21.84
CA SER A 29 5.47 2.20 -22.49
C SER A 29 4.65 1.08 -23.14
N TRP A 30 3.40 0.89 -22.71
CA TRP A 30 2.51 -0.12 -23.28
C TRP A 30 1.96 0.24 -24.67
N GLY A 31 2.20 1.47 -25.15
CA GLY A 31 1.84 1.93 -26.49
C GLY A 31 0.36 2.26 -26.71
N LYS A 32 -0.53 1.77 -25.83
CA LYS A 32 -1.98 2.05 -25.85
C LYS A 32 -2.45 3.03 -24.77
N GLY A 33 -1.56 3.47 -23.87
CA GLY A 33 -1.92 4.41 -22.80
C GLY A 33 -3.09 3.90 -21.95
N LEU A 34 -4.10 4.76 -21.74
CA LEU A 34 -5.31 4.41 -20.97
C LEU A 34 -6.16 3.30 -21.62
N ASP A 35 -5.98 3.04 -22.92
CA ASP A 35 -6.66 2.00 -23.68
C ASP A 35 -5.93 0.64 -23.63
N TYR A 36 -4.90 0.51 -22.78
CA TYR A 36 -4.24 -0.78 -22.57
C TYR A 36 -5.18 -1.79 -21.92
N GLU A 37 -5.35 -2.94 -22.57
CA GLU A 37 -6.17 -4.03 -22.05
C GLU A 37 -5.47 -4.75 -20.90
N VAL A 38 -6.09 -4.70 -19.73
CA VAL A 38 -5.68 -5.49 -18.58
C VAL A 38 -6.31 -6.89 -18.72
N ALA A 39 -5.48 -7.92 -18.71
CA ALA A 39 -5.91 -9.31 -18.78
C ALA A 39 -6.74 -9.70 -17.55
N GLU A 40 -7.39 -10.87 -17.59
CA GLU A 40 -8.14 -11.38 -16.44
C GLU A 40 -7.28 -11.35 -15.18
N LYS A 41 -7.83 -10.85 -14.07
CA LYS A 41 -7.13 -10.66 -12.77
C LYS A 41 -5.84 -9.83 -12.84
N GLY A 42 -5.58 -9.11 -13.94
CA GLY A 42 -4.36 -8.36 -14.16
C GLY A 42 -3.10 -9.23 -14.27
N GLU A 43 -3.22 -10.41 -14.90
CA GLU A 43 -2.10 -11.33 -15.11
C GLU A 43 -0.95 -10.72 -15.94
N ASN A 44 -1.24 -9.75 -16.80
CA ASN A 44 -0.25 -9.01 -17.58
C ASN A 44 0.41 -7.85 -16.81
N LEU A 45 0.09 -7.67 -15.53
CA LEU A 45 0.69 -6.67 -14.65
C LEU A 45 1.53 -7.37 -13.56
N SER A 46 2.64 -6.76 -13.18
CA SER A 46 3.37 -7.20 -11.99
C SER A 46 2.52 -7.01 -10.73
N VAL A 47 2.84 -7.74 -9.65
CA VAL A 47 2.15 -7.58 -8.36
C VAL A 47 2.23 -6.11 -7.91
N GLY A 48 3.40 -5.48 -8.01
CA GLY A 48 3.59 -4.08 -7.64
C GLY A 48 2.77 -3.10 -8.49
N GLN A 49 2.70 -3.33 -9.81
CA GLN A 49 1.88 -2.50 -10.71
C GLN A 49 0.39 -2.61 -10.37
N ARG A 50 -0.10 -3.81 -10.01
CA ARG A 50 -1.49 -3.98 -9.55
C ARG A 50 -1.76 -3.19 -8.28
N GLN A 51 -0.80 -3.12 -7.35
CA GLN A 51 -0.97 -2.36 -6.12
C GLN A 51 -0.96 -0.85 -6.36
N LEU A 52 -0.05 -0.33 -7.18
CA LEU A 52 -0.06 1.07 -7.58
C LEU A 52 -1.37 1.42 -8.32
N LEU A 53 -1.91 0.49 -9.10
CA LEU A 53 -3.21 0.66 -9.76
C LEU A 53 -4.35 0.72 -8.73
N CYS A 54 -4.31 -0.10 -7.67
CA CYS A 54 -5.26 -0.01 -6.56
C CYS A 54 -5.18 1.34 -5.84
N ILE A 55 -3.97 1.86 -5.60
CA ILE A 55 -3.76 3.18 -5.00
C ILE A 55 -4.32 4.29 -5.91
N ALA A 56 -4.06 4.21 -7.22
CA ALA A 56 -4.63 5.15 -8.18
C ALA A 56 -6.16 5.17 -8.13
N ARG A 57 -6.80 3.99 -8.04
CA ARG A 57 -8.25 3.88 -7.90
C ARG A 57 -8.76 4.51 -6.60
N ALA A 58 -8.05 4.33 -5.49
CA ALA A 58 -8.39 4.95 -4.21
C ALA A 58 -8.33 6.48 -4.27
N LEU A 59 -7.31 7.04 -4.94
CA LEU A 59 -7.14 8.47 -5.20
C LEU A 59 -8.25 9.04 -6.09
N ILE A 60 -8.57 8.37 -7.20
CA ILE A 60 -9.63 8.79 -8.13
C ILE A 60 -10.97 8.91 -7.41
N ARG A 61 -11.26 7.97 -6.52
CA ARG A 61 -12.51 7.88 -5.76
C ARG A 61 -12.56 8.81 -4.55
N ASP A 62 -11.46 9.47 -4.17
CA ASP A 62 -11.35 10.21 -2.91
C ASP A 62 -11.76 9.35 -1.68
N SER A 63 -11.18 8.15 -1.60
CA SER A 63 -11.55 7.16 -0.58
C SER A 63 -11.06 7.59 0.81
N LYS A 64 -11.98 7.86 1.74
CA LYS A 64 -11.65 8.26 3.13
C LYS A 64 -11.14 7.13 4.01
N VAL A 65 -11.43 5.88 3.66
CA VAL A 65 -10.94 4.69 4.36
C VAL A 65 -10.39 3.71 3.34
N ILE A 66 -9.15 3.29 3.55
CA ILE A 66 -8.41 2.40 2.65
C ILE A 66 -7.95 1.20 3.46
N VAL A 67 -8.26 0.00 2.99
CA VAL A 67 -7.85 -1.25 3.62
C VAL A 67 -6.88 -1.97 2.70
N MET A 68 -5.67 -2.21 3.20
CA MET A 68 -4.57 -2.86 2.50
C MET A 68 -4.34 -4.22 3.17
N ASP A 69 -4.77 -5.29 2.52
CA ASP A 69 -4.61 -6.66 3.02
C ASP A 69 -3.40 -7.30 2.34
N GLU A 70 -2.31 -7.47 3.10
CA GLU A 70 -1.04 -8.04 2.63
C GLU A 70 -0.54 -7.44 1.29
N ALA A 71 -0.78 -6.15 1.07
CA ALA A 71 -0.62 -5.53 -0.24
C ALA A 71 0.80 -5.65 -0.82
N THR A 72 1.81 -5.83 0.02
CA THR A 72 3.22 -5.93 -0.38
C THR A 72 3.75 -7.36 -0.39
N ALA A 73 2.89 -8.36 -0.15
CA ALA A 73 3.25 -9.76 -0.25
C ALA A 73 3.64 -10.12 -1.69
N ASN A 74 4.74 -10.86 -1.86
CA ASN A 74 5.29 -11.27 -3.16
C ASN A 74 5.74 -10.11 -4.07
N VAL A 75 6.04 -8.95 -3.49
CA VAL A 75 6.64 -7.81 -4.16
C VAL A 75 8.14 -7.74 -3.83
N ASP A 76 8.97 -7.41 -4.81
CA ASP A 76 10.40 -7.18 -4.59
C ASP A 76 10.63 -5.93 -3.71
N GLN A 77 11.83 -5.78 -3.14
CA GLN A 77 12.12 -4.72 -2.18
C GLN A 77 12.03 -3.31 -2.78
N GLU A 78 12.36 -3.13 -4.05
CA GLU A 78 12.30 -1.81 -4.71
C GLU A 78 10.85 -1.40 -4.95
N SER A 79 10.03 -2.32 -5.48
CA SER A 79 8.60 -2.11 -5.67
C SER A 79 7.85 -1.88 -4.35
N ASP A 80 8.23 -2.57 -3.27
CA ASP A 80 7.64 -2.38 -1.93
C ASP A 80 7.91 -0.96 -1.40
N LYS A 81 9.16 -0.48 -1.49
CA LYS A 81 9.51 0.90 -1.12
C LYS A 81 8.71 1.92 -1.93
N LEU A 82 8.57 1.71 -3.23
CA LEU A 82 7.80 2.59 -4.11
C LEU A 82 6.32 2.65 -3.68
N ILE A 83 5.72 1.50 -3.35
CA ILE A 83 4.34 1.42 -2.85
C ILE A 83 4.20 2.18 -1.53
N GLN A 84 5.11 1.96 -0.57
CA GLN A 84 5.09 2.67 0.71
C GLN A 84 5.22 4.18 0.55
N GLN A 85 6.16 4.61 -0.27
CA GLN A 85 6.36 6.03 -0.58
C GLN A 85 5.10 6.64 -1.20
N THR A 86 4.54 5.96 -2.21
CA THR A 86 3.32 6.41 -2.89
C THR A 86 2.16 6.54 -1.90
N MET A 87 1.97 5.56 -1.00
CA MET A 87 0.93 5.60 0.03
C MET A 87 1.09 6.80 0.95
N LYS A 88 2.32 7.06 1.42
CA LYS A 88 2.63 8.17 2.32
C LYS A 88 2.41 9.53 1.64
N GLU A 89 2.83 9.69 0.39
CA GLU A 89 2.61 10.91 -0.38
C GLU A 89 1.14 11.13 -0.72
N SER A 90 0.40 10.05 -0.97
CA SER A 90 -1.00 10.10 -1.38
C SER A 90 -1.96 10.31 -0.21
N PHE A 91 -1.68 9.71 0.94
CA PHE A 91 -2.63 9.63 2.07
C PHE A 91 -2.05 10.10 3.41
N GLY A 92 -0.76 10.45 3.49
CA GLY A 92 -0.11 10.90 4.73
C GLY A 92 -0.53 12.30 5.21
N GLY A 93 -1.34 13.03 4.43
CA GLY A 93 -1.84 14.37 4.79
C GLY A 93 -2.96 14.39 5.85
N GLY A 94 -3.42 13.23 6.33
CA GLY A 94 -4.42 13.13 7.40
C GLY A 94 -5.89 13.22 6.93
N GLU A 95 -6.15 13.31 5.63
CA GLU A 95 -7.51 13.37 5.07
C GLU A 95 -8.15 11.98 4.89
N SER A 96 -7.38 10.90 5.05
CA SER A 96 -7.81 9.51 4.87
C SER A 96 -7.25 8.61 5.96
N THR A 97 -8.00 7.57 6.33
CA THR A 97 -7.55 6.50 7.24
C THR A 97 -7.06 5.31 6.43
N VAL A 98 -5.82 4.90 6.66
CA VAL A 98 -5.23 3.71 6.03
C VAL A 98 -5.09 2.61 7.08
N LEU A 99 -5.79 1.50 6.87
CA LEU A 99 -5.63 0.27 7.63
C LEU A 99 -4.78 -0.70 6.83
N CYS A 100 -3.59 -1.04 7.33
CA CYS A 100 -2.67 -1.96 6.67
C CYS A 100 -2.49 -3.23 7.50
N ILE A 101 -2.70 -4.38 6.86
CA ILE A 101 -2.36 -5.70 7.39
C ILE A 101 -1.07 -6.11 6.68
N ALA A 102 -0.01 -6.34 7.45
CA ALA A 102 1.30 -6.66 6.89
C ALA A 102 2.03 -7.72 7.72
N HIS A 103 2.80 -8.54 7.01
CA HIS A 103 3.73 -9.50 7.61
C HIS A 103 5.18 -8.97 7.69
N ARG A 104 5.46 -7.85 7.02
CA ARG A 104 6.76 -7.16 7.07
C ARG A 104 6.70 -6.04 8.10
N ILE A 105 7.61 -6.09 9.07
CA ILE A 105 7.69 -5.07 10.11
C ILE A 105 8.08 -3.73 9.50
N GLU A 106 9.00 -3.71 8.53
CA GLU A 106 9.49 -2.49 7.88
C GLU A 106 8.35 -1.67 7.25
N THR A 107 7.33 -2.35 6.74
CA THR A 107 6.14 -1.75 6.13
C THR A 107 5.27 -0.99 7.15
N ILE A 108 5.22 -1.43 8.41
CA ILE A 108 4.31 -0.87 9.42
C ILE A 108 4.97 0.08 10.41
N MET A 109 6.31 0.18 10.39
CA MET A 109 7.08 1.04 11.30
C MET A 109 6.73 2.53 11.19
N ASP A 110 6.26 2.96 10.02
CA ASP A 110 5.86 4.36 9.74
C ASP A 110 4.40 4.66 10.10
N SER A 111 3.66 3.70 10.69
CA SER A 111 2.25 3.86 11.03
C SER A 111 2.06 4.73 12.28
N ASP A 112 0.98 5.49 12.33
CA ASP A 112 0.60 6.28 13.52
C ASP A 112 0.34 5.41 14.75
N LYS A 113 -0.30 4.25 14.53
CA LYS A 113 -0.63 3.23 15.52
C LYS A 113 -0.48 1.84 14.93
N ILE A 114 -0.12 0.88 15.77
CA ILE A 114 -0.04 -0.55 15.46
C ILE A 114 -0.97 -1.28 16.41
N LEU A 115 -1.75 -2.20 15.84
CA LEU A 115 -2.61 -3.12 16.58
C LEU A 115 -2.04 -4.54 16.42
N VAL A 116 -1.77 -5.21 17.54
CA VAL A 116 -1.31 -6.60 17.56
C VAL A 116 -2.49 -7.49 17.98
N LEU A 117 -2.80 -8.46 17.13
CA LEU A 117 -3.79 -9.49 17.40
C LEU A 117 -3.10 -10.81 17.77
N ASP A 118 -3.57 -11.46 18.82
CA ASP A 118 -3.19 -12.83 19.17
C ASP A 118 -4.44 -13.63 19.56
N ALA A 119 -4.58 -14.83 19.02
CA ALA A 119 -5.72 -15.73 19.25
C ALA A 119 -7.13 -15.09 19.15
N GLY A 120 -7.29 -14.07 18.29
CA GLY A 120 -8.56 -13.37 18.09
C GLY A 120 -8.80 -12.18 19.04
N GLU A 121 -7.87 -11.88 19.93
CA GLU A 121 -7.93 -10.79 20.89
C GLU A 121 -6.91 -9.70 20.56
N VAL A 122 -7.23 -8.44 20.88
CA VAL A 122 -6.28 -7.33 20.80
C VAL A 122 -5.37 -7.38 22.02
N VAL A 123 -4.09 -7.72 21.80
CA VAL A 123 -3.11 -7.85 22.89
C VAL A 123 -2.29 -6.57 23.10
N GLU A 124 -2.05 -5.80 22.04
CA GLU A 124 -1.34 -4.52 22.11
C GLU A 124 -1.92 -3.52 21.11
N PHE A 125 -1.99 -2.24 21.50
CA PHE A 125 -2.41 -1.16 20.61
C PHE A 125 -1.82 0.18 21.04
N ASP A 126 -0.80 0.66 20.34
CA ASP A 126 -0.22 1.99 20.55
C ASP A 126 0.66 2.42 19.36
N SER A 127 1.39 3.54 19.48
CA SER A 127 2.39 3.94 18.48
C SER A 127 3.55 2.94 18.45
N PRO A 128 4.24 2.77 17.31
CA PRO A 128 5.38 1.86 17.20
C PRO A 128 6.44 2.11 18.28
N SER A 129 6.73 3.38 18.57
CA SER A 129 7.68 3.78 19.62
C SER A 129 7.27 3.30 21.02
N ALA A 130 6.00 3.48 21.40
CA ALA A 130 5.49 3.09 22.71
C ALA A 130 5.49 1.56 22.87
N LEU A 131 5.09 0.83 21.82
CA LEU A 131 5.09 -0.64 21.84
C LEU A 131 6.51 -1.23 21.96
N LEU A 132 7.52 -0.59 21.34
CA LEU A 132 8.91 -1.03 21.45
C LEU A 132 9.53 -0.84 22.84
N GLU A 133 9.00 0.10 23.63
CA GLU A 133 9.47 0.34 25.00
C GLU A 133 9.03 -0.77 25.97
N ILE A 134 7.97 -1.52 25.65
CA ILE A 134 7.46 -2.62 26.48
C ILE A 134 8.50 -3.78 26.47
N PRO A 135 9.18 -4.07 27.60
CA PRO A 135 10.30 -5.02 27.61
C PRO A 135 9.91 -6.44 27.22
N THR A 136 8.69 -6.85 27.57
CA THR A 136 8.11 -8.17 27.26
C THR A 136 6.96 -8.08 26.26
N GLY A 137 6.94 -7.01 25.45
CA GLY A 137 5.87 -6.78 24.47
C GLY A 137 5.93 -7.72 23.28
N VAL A 138 4.77 -8.13 22.79
CA VAL A 138 4.60 -9.00 21.62
C VAL A 138 5.16 -8.31 20.39
N PHE A 139 4.84 -7.03 20.16
CA PHE A 139 5.35 -6.27 19.02
C PHE A 139 6.89 -6.22 19.03
N ARG A 140 7.51 -5.94 20.18
CA ARG A 140 8.97 -5.93 20.32
C ARG A 140 9.60 -7.28 19.98
N SER A 141 8.97 -8.38 20.39
CA SER A 141 9.41 -9.74 20.07
C SER A 141 9.31 -10.03 18.57
N LEU A 142 8.24 -9.59 17.91
CA LEU A 142 8.07 -9.71 16.46
C LEU A 142 9.17 -8.95 15.71
N VAL A 143 9.45 -7.69 16.08
CA VAL A 143 10.54 -6.89 15.49
C VAL A 143 11.91 -7.57 15.67
N GLY A 144 12.18 -8.10 16.87
CA GLY A 144 13.43 -8.82 17.14
C GLY A 144 13.59 -10.09 16.31
N SER A 145 12.50 -10.80 16.04
CA SER A 145 12.50 -12.03 15.25
C SER A 145 12.69 -11.75 13.75
N SER A 146 12.04 -10.71 13.21
CA SER A 146 12.21 -10.28 11.82
C SER A 146 13.65 -9.88 11.49
N ASN A 147 14.32 -9.18 12.41
CA ASN A 147 15.74 -8.79 12.23
C ASN A 147 16.73 -9.96 12.26
N ASN A 148 16.36 -11.10 12.86
CA ASN A 148 17.20 -12.29 12.91
C ASN A 148 17.10 -13.16 11.65
N VAL A 149 16.11 -12.93 10.78
CA VAL A 149 15.93 -13.64 9.50
C VAL A 149 16.75 -12.98 8.36
N MET A 150 17.32 -11.79 8.58
CA MET A 150 18.19 -11.08 7.64
C MET A 150 19.70 -11.24 7.91
N ARG A 151 20.12 -12.28 8.67
CA ARG A 151 21.54 -12.66 8.83
C ARG A 151 21.83 -14.03 8.24
#